data_AF-A0A1H9ESB9-F1
#
_entry.id   AF-A0A1H9ESB9-F1
#
_cell.length_a   1.000
_cell.length_b   1.000
_cell.length_c   1.000
_cell.angle_alpha   90.00
_cell.angle_beta   90.00
_cell.angle_gamma   90.00
#
_symmetry.space_group_name_H-M   'P 1'
#
loop_
_entity.id
_entity.type
_entity.pdbx_description
1 polymer ?
#
loop_
_entity_poly.entity_id
_entity_poly.type
_entity_poly.pdbx_seq_one_letter_code
_entity_poly.pdbx_strand_id
1 'polypeptide(L)'
;MRRAIARGQSLKEVLRIEKTGKTFAEYALDCIEHKKAGWRNSKHASQWINTLQQYAFPTLGEKSISNIGVDDIKSVLTPIWKGKTETASRVR
;
A
#
# COMPACT_ATOMS: atom_id res chain seq x y z
N MET A 1 -24.42 -12.71 -11.39
CA MET A 1 -23.52 -11.57 -11.70
C MET A 1 -23.99 -10.77 -12.92
N ARG A 2 -25.22 -10.23 -12.94
CA ARG A 2 -25.70 -9.30 -13.99
C ARG A 2 -26.81 -8.43 -13.42
N ARG A 3 -26.49 -7.23 -12.95
CA ARG A 3 -27.43 -6.10 -12.74
C ARG A 3 -26.67 -4.96 -12.04
N ALA A 4 -26.11 -4.04 -12.82
CA ALA A 4 -25.88 -2.63 -12.46
C ALA A 4 -25.01 -1.94 -13.53
N ILE A 5 -25.60 -1.63 -14.69
CA ILE A 5 -25.10 -0.56 -15.59
C ILE A 5 -26.35 0.21 -16.03
N ALA A 6 -26.91 1.01 -15.11
CA ALA A 6 -28.15 1.79 -15.37
C ALA A 6 -28.01 3.28 -15.04
N ARG A 7 -26.81 3.74 -14.68
CA ARG A 7 -26.50 5.15 -14.49
C ARG A 7 -25.12 5.31 -15.09
N GLY A 8 -24.92 6.27 -16.00
CA GLY A 8 -23.70 6.47 -16.79
C GLY A 8 -22.42 6.80 -16.00
N GLN A 9 -22.24 6.19 -14.83
CA GLN A 9 -21.01 6.23 -14.06
C GLN A 9 -20.08 5.17 -14.64
N SER A 10 -18.93 5.62 -15.10
CA SER A 10 -17.85 4.76 -15.59
C SER A 10 -17.47 3.75 -14.51
N LEU A 11 -17.14 2.51 -14.90
CA LEU A 11 -16.63 1.44 -14.01
C LEU A 11 -15.51 1.97 -13.09
N LYS A 12 -14.73 2.94 -13.59
CA LYS A 12 -13.64 3.63 -12.91
C LYS A 12 -14.10 4.42 -11.67
N GLU A 13 -15.30 5.02 -11.71
CA GLU A 13 -15.87 5.79 -10.60
C GLU A 13 -16.39 4.87 -9.50
N VAL A 14 -17.11 3.81 -9.87
CA VAL A 14 -17.62 2.80 -8.93
C VAL A 14 -16.47 2.07 -8.23
N LEU A 15 -15.40 1.73 -8.95
CA LEU A 15 -14.15 1.20 -8.38
C LEU A 15 -13.41 2.20 -7.48
N ARG A 16 -13.60 3.51 -7.68
CA ARG A 16 -12.97 4.57 -6.89
C ARG A 16 -13.70 4.78 -5.57
N ILE A 17 -15.03 4.70 -5.58
CA ILE A 17 -15.89 4.87 -4.40
C ILE A 17 -15.75 3.68 -3.43
N GLU A 18 -15.60 2.46 -3.91
CA GLU A 18 -15.31 1.28 -3.05
C GLU A 18 -13.92 1.32 -2.40
N LYS A 19 -12.99 2.13 -2.93
CA LYS A 19 -11.62 2.26 -2.42
C LYS A 19 -11.43 3.35 -1.36
N THR A 20 -12.47 4.11 -1.01
CA THR A 20 -12.34 5.25 -0.09
C THR A 20 -12.12 4.85 1.37
N GLY A 21 -12.30 3.57 1.73
CA GLY A 21 -12.22 3.11 3.12
C GLY A 21 -10.92 2.43 3.54
N LYS A 22 -10.09 1.95 2.61
CA LYS A 22 -8.89 1.19 2.99
C LYS A 22 -7.75 2.12 3.39
N THR A 23 -7.21 1.87 4.57
CA THR A 23 -5.99 2.51 5.04
C THR A 23 -4.77 1.95 4.29
N PHE A 24 -3.64 2.66 4.32
CA PHE A 24 -2.41 2.19 3.70
C PHE A 24 -1.98 0.83 4.23
N ALA A 25 -2.13 0.59 5.54
CA ALA A 25 -1.76 -0.68 6.15
C ALA A 25 -2.56 -1.85 5.55
N GLU A 26 -3.88 -1.69 5.43
CA GLU A 26 -4.75 -2.71 4.85
C GLU A 26 -4.42 -2.98 3.38
N TYR A 27 -4.16 -1.94 2.61
CA TYR A 27 -3.82 -2.10 1.20
C TYR A 27 -2.43 -2.66 0.97
N ALA A 28 -1.47 -2.32 1.85
CA ALA A 28 -0.15 -2.92 1.83
C ALA A 28 -0.22 -4.43 2.10
N LEU A 29 -1.04 -4.86 3.07
CA LEU A 29 -1.26 -6.28 3.37
C LEU A 29 -1.94 -7.02 2.22
N ASP A 30 -2.97 -6.43 1.63
CA ASP A 30 -3.69 -6.94 0.45
C ASP A 30 -2.73 -7.10 -0.76
N CYS A 31 -1.91 -6.07 -1.03
CA CYS A 31 -0.88 -6.10 -2.07
C CYS A 31 0.16 -7.21 -1.82
N ILE A 32 0.57 -7.41 -0.57
CA ILE A 32 1.49 -8.46 -0.17
C ILE A 32 0.86 -9.84 -0.38
N GLU A 33 -0.41 -10.02 -0.04
CA GLU A 33 -1.14 -11.27 -0.27
C GLU A 33 -1.25 -11.59 -1.77
N HIS A 34 -1.60 -10.61 -2.58
CA HIS A 34 -1.61 -10.74 -4.04
C HIS A 34 -0.23 -11.06 -4.63
N LYS A 35 0.84 -10.42 -4.13
CA LYS A 35 2.22 -10.68 -4.57
C LYS A 35 2.77 -12.00 -4.05
N LYS A 36 2.28 -12.50 -2.92
CA LYS A 36 2.74 -13.74 -2.29
C LYS A 36 2.62 -14.94 -3.23
N ALA A 37 1.59 -14.98 -4.07
CA ALA A 37 1.42 -16.01 -5.10
C ALA A 37 2.56 -16.04 -6.13
N GLY A 38 3.21 -14.91 -6.40
CA GLY A 38 4.38 -14.81 -7.28
C GLY A 38 5.72 -15.00 -6.57
N TRP A 39 5.74 -15.05 -5.24
CA TRP A 39 6.97 -15.22 -4.46
C TRP A 39 7.23 -16.69 -4.18
N ARG A 40 8.34 -17.20 -4.73
CA ARG A 40 8.82 -18.57 -4.45
C ARG A 40 9.16 -18.82 -2.97
N ASN A 41 9.35 -17.78 -2.18
CA ASN A 41 9.83 -17.89 -0.80
C ASN A 41 9.01 -17.01 0.16
N SER A 42 8.26 -17.65 1.06
CA SER A 42 7.41 -16.96 2.05
C SER A 42 8.16 -15.99 2.98
N LYS A 43 9.49 -16.15 3.16
CA LYS A 43 10.30 -15.20 3.94
C LYS A 43 10.30 -13.78 3.37
N HIS A 44 10.12 -13.63 2.05
CA HIS A 44 10.11 -12.31 1.42
C HIS A 44 8.88 -11.51 1.82
N ALA A 45 7.73 -12.17 1.97
CA ALA A 45 6.52 -11.54 2.48
C ALA A 45 6.70 -11.03 3.91
N SER A 46 7.19 -11.89 4.80
CA SER A 46 7.42 -11.51 6.19
C SER A 46 8.43 -10.37 6.33
N GLN A 47 9.50 -10.37 5.52
CA GLN A 47 10.48 -9.26 5.47
C GLN A 47 9.83 -7.94 5.03
N TRP A 48 8.98 -7.96 3.99
CA TRP A 48 8.26 -6.77 3.53
C TRP A 48 7.29 -6.25 4.58
N ILE A 49 6.46 -7.12 5.17
CA ILE A 49 5.52 -6.75 6.24
C ILE A 49 6.27 -6.09 7.39
N ASN A 50 7.36 -6.70 7.86
CA ASN A 50 8.11 -6.20 9.01
C ASN A 50 8.74 -4.83 8.72
N THR A 51 9.25 -4.64 7.49
CA THR A 51 9.82 -3.36 7.07
C THR A 51 8.75 -2.26 6.99
N LEU A 52 7.57 -2.57 6.43
CA LEU A 52 6.45 -1.62 6.38
C LEU A 52 5.89 -1.32 7.77
N GLN A 53 5.79 -2.31 8.66
CA GLN A 53 5.39 -2.12 10.05
C GLN A 53 6.33 -1.20 10.81
N GLN A 54 7.64 -1.34 10.60
CA GLN A 54 8.62 -0.56 11.35
C GLN A 54 8.74 0.88 10.86
N TYR A 55 8.54 1.12 9.56
CA TYR A 55 8.87 2.41 8.95
C TYR A 55 7.68 3.16 8.34
N ALA A 56 6.74 2.46 7.68
CA ALA A 56 5.66 3.11 6.94
C ALA A 56 4.35 3.16 7.73
N PHE A 57 3.99 2.09 8.43
CA PHE A 57 2.74 2.01 9.20
C PHE A 57 2.62 3.04 10.33
N PRO A 58 3.65 3.39 11.10
CA PRO A 58 3.51 4.40 12.16
C PRO A 58 3.18 5.81 11.63
N THR A 59 3.42 6.10 10.35
CA THR A 59 3.21 7.44 9.78
C THR A 59 2.10 7.48 8.73
N LEU A 60 1.99 6.41 7.93
CA LEU A 60 1.07 6.29 6.80
C LEU A 60 -0.01 5.24 7.03
N GLY A 61 0.18 4.34 8.00
CA GLY A 61 -0.64 3.16 8.19
C GLY A 61 -2.12 3.46 8.32
N GLU A 62 -2.48 4.49 9.09
CA GLU A 62 -3.86 4.94 9.32
C GLU A 62 -4.36 5.93 8.25
N LYS A 63 -3.48 6.46 7.40
CA LYS A 63 -3.88 7.38 6.34
C LYS A 63 -4.62 6.62 5.24
N SER A 64 -5.68 7.22 4.74
CA SER A 64 -6.35 6.75 3.53
C SER A 64 -5.37 6.86 2.35
N ILE A 65 -5.30 5.82 1.52
CA ILE A 65 -4.42 5.78 0.33
C ILE A 65 -4.69 6.95 -0.60
N SER A 66 -5.93 7.44 -0.65
CA SER A 66 -6.31 8.58 -1.48
C SER A 66 -5.69 9.89 -1.00
N ASN A 67 -5.27 9.97 0.26
CA ASN A 67 -4.62 11.13 0.88
C ASN A 67 -3.09 10.99 0.95
N ILE A 68 -2.52 9.84 0.57
CA ILE A 68 -1.06 9.66 0.60
C ILE A 68 -0.45 10.26 -0.66
N GLY A 69 0.32 11.32 -0.47
CA GLY A 69 1.05 12.00 -1.52
C GLY A 69 2.50 11.52 -1.66
N VAL A 70 3.20 12.08 -2.64
CA VAL A 70 4.64 11.88 -2.83
C VAL A 70 5.45 12.43 -1.64
N ASP A 71 4.95 13.50 -1.01
CA ASP A 71 5.60 14.13 0.15
C ASP A 71 5.56 13.22 1.39
N ASP A 72 4.42 12.59 1.66
CA ASP A 72 4.26 11.57 2.71
C ASP A 72 5.28 10.42 2.55
N ILE A 73 5.41 9.92 1.32
CA ILE A 73 6.38 8.86 1.00
C ILE A 73 7.82 9.36 1.22
N LYS A 74 8.14 10.57 0.79
CA LYS A 74 9.47 11.17 1.02
C LYS A 74 9.75 11.35 2.51
N SER A 75 8.77 11.79 3.30
CA SER A 75 8.92 11.99 4.74
C SER A 75 9.28 10.70 5.46
N VAL A 76 8.71 9.57 5.02
CA VAL A 76 9.07 8.24 5.55
C VAL A 76 10.42 7.76 5.02
N LEU A 77 10.69 7.90 3.71
CA LEU A 77 11.91 7.35 3.11
C LEU A 77 13.17 8.14 3.48
N THR A 78 13.10 9.47 3.60
CA THR A 78 14.24 10.36 3.85
C THR A 78 15.06 9.97 5.09
N PRO A 79 14.47 9.75 6.28
CA PRO A 79 15.23 9.30 7.45
C PRO A 79 15.82 7.89 7.29
N ILE A 80 15.20 7.02 6.49
CA ILE A 80 15.72 5.67 6.22
C ILE A 80 16.92 5.73 5.28
N TRP A 81 16.87 6.57 4.23
CA TRP A 81 17.98 6.78 3.31
C TRP A 81 19.24 7.31 3.98
N LYS A 82 19.12 8.08 5.08
CA LYS A 82 20.27 8.62 5.81
C LYS A 82 21.11 7.58 6.55
N GLY A 83 20.58 6.39 6.82
CA GLY A 83 21.32 5.35 7.56
C GLY A 83 21.21 3.92 7.01
N LYS A 84 20.18 3.62 6.21
CA LYS A 84 19.86 2.27 5.74
C LYS A 84 19.29 2.29 4.33
N THR A 85 20.15 2.62 3.37
CA THR A 85 19.87 2.74 1.92
C THR A 85 19.16 1.50 1.35
N GLU A 86 19.65 0.29 1.67
CA GLU A 86 19.05 -0.96 1.22
C GLU A 86 17.65 -1.18 1.79
N THR A 87 17.41 -0.73 3.03
CA THR A 87 16.09 -0.77 3.67
C THR A 87 15.15 0.22 3.00
N ALA A 88 15.61 1.43 2.68
CA ALA A 88 14.80 2.43 1.98
C ALA A 88 14.37 1.95 0.58
N SER A 89 15.27 1.26 -0.14
CA SER A 89 14.96 0.66 -1.44
C SER A 89 13.90 -0.45 -1.35
N ARG A 90 13.82 -1.17 -0.22
CA ARG A 90 12.79 -2.20 0.02
C ARG A 90 11.43 -1.62 0.43
N VAL A 91 11.37 -0.38 0.89
CA VAL A 91 10.12 0.29 1.32
C VAL A 91 9.43 1.03 0.18
N ARG A 92 10.18 1.45 -0.85
CA ARG A 92 9.67 2.21 -2.01
C ARG A 92 8.72 1.42 -2.90
#